data_AF-A0AAZ3SFS1-F1
#
_entry.id   AF-A0AAZ3SFS1-F1
#
_cell.length_a   1.000
_cell.length_b   1.000
_cell.length_c   1.000
_cell.angle_alpha   90.00
_cell.angle_beta   90.00
_cell.angle_gamma   90.00
#
_symmetry.space_group_name_H-M   'P 1'
#
loop_
_entity.id
_entity.type
_entity.pdbx_description
1 polymer ?
#
loop_
_entity_poly.entity_id
_entity_poly.type
_entity_poly.pdbx_seq_one_letter_code
_entity_poly.pdbx_strand_id
1 'polypeptide(L)'
;LKYLHKSGSSLGAISKCLKVPRSSVQTIVRKYKHHGTTQPSYRSGRRCVLSPRDERTLVRKVQINPRTTAKDLVKMLEETDTKVSISTVKRVLYQHNMKGHSARRSHCSKTAIKKLDYSLHGDKDRTFWRK
;
A
#
# COMPACT_ATOMS: atom_id res chain seq x y z
N LEU A 1 -19.69 11.89 31.02
CA LEU A 1 -20.45 12.76 30.09
C LEU A 1 -21.75 12.12 29.57
N LYS A 2 -21.68 10.98 28.86
CA LYS A 2 -22.88 10.27 28.33
C LYS A 2 -23.93 9.97 29.40
N TYR A 3 -23.53 9.38 30.53
CA TYR A 3 -24.43 9.03 31.62
C TYR A 3 -25.09 10.26 32.27
N LEU A 4 -24.29 11.30 32.55
CA LEU A 4 -24.77 12.56 33.15
C LEU A 4 -25.77 13.32 32.26
N HIS A 5 -25.58 13.29 30.93
CA HIS A 5 -26.54 13.88 30.01
C HIS A 5 -27.83 13.04 29.91
N LYS A 6 -27.72 11.71 29.98
CA LYS A 6 -28.89 10.81 29.99
C LYS A 6 -29.72 10.93 31.28
N SER A 7 -29.09 11.22 32.40
CA SER A 7 -29.76 11.48 33.69
C SER A 7 -30.39 12.88 33.78
N GLY A 8 -30.49 13.62 32.67
CA GLY A 8 -31.16 14.93 32.63
C GLY A 8 -30.35 16.09 33.23
N SER A 9 -29.06 15.91 33.54
CA SER A 9 -28.26 16.98 34.12
C SER A 9 -27.99 18.10 33.11
N SER A 10 -28.10 19.35 33.56
CA SER A 10 -27.83 20.52 32.71
C SER A 10 -26.36 20.59 32.26
N LEU A 11 -26.09 21.23 31.12
CA LEU A 11 -24.70 21.39 30.62
C LEU A 11 -23.79 22.10 31.63
N GLY A 12 -24.35 23.04 32.41
CA GLY A 12 -23.61 23.76 33.45
C GLY A 12 -23.26 22.87 34.64
N ALA A 13 -24.18 22.02 35.09
CA ALA A 13 -23.91 21.02 36.13
C ALA A 13 -22.81 20.06 35.70
N ILE A 14 -22.90 19.54 34.46
CA ILE A 14 -21.88 18.64 33.90
C ILE A 14 -20.51 19.32 33.81
N SER A 15 -20.47 20.58 33.37
CA SER A 15 -19.25 21.38 33.28
C SER A 15 -18.57 21.54 34.64
N LYS A 16 -19.34 21.88 35.68
CA LYS A 16 -18.84 22.00 37.07
C LYS A 16 -18.35 20.65 37.61
N CYS A 17 -19.13 19.59 37.45
CA CYS A 17 -18.76 18.25 37.94
C CYS A 17 -17.48 17.71 37.28
N LEU A 18 -17.30 17.93 35.97
CA LEU A 18 -16.16 17.41 35.22
C LEU A 18 -14.99 18.38 35.12
N LYS A 19 -15.11 19.61 35.63
CA LYS A 19 -14.12 20.69 35.48
C LYS A 19 -13.71 20.92 34.02
N VAL A 20 -14.65 20.79 33.11
CA VAL A 20 -14.46 21.00 31.66
C VAL A 20 -15.27 22.23 31.24
N PRO A 21 -14.76 23.10 30.36
CA PRO A 21 -15.51 24.25 29.86
C PRO A 21 -16.88 23.86 29.29
N ARG A 22 -17.89 24.71 29.54
CA ARG A 22 -19.26 24.51 29.04
C ARG A 22 -19.31 24.33 27.53
N SER A 23 -18.46 25.06 26.79
CA SER A 23 -18.32 24.96 25.32
C SER A 23 -17.96 23.53 24.90
N SER A 24 -16.90 22.94 25.48
CA SER A 24 -16.48 21.58 25.18
C SER A 24 -17.55 20.54 25.52
N VAL A 25 -18.22 20.70 26.67
CA VAL A 25 -19.38 19.85 27.05
C VAL A 25 -20.48 19.92 25.99
N GLN A 26 -20.82 21.12 25.52
CA GLN A 26 -21.83 21.32 24.48
C GLN A 26 -21.42 20.69 23.14
N THR A 27 -20.15 20.80 22.74
CA THR A 27 -19.64 20.19 21.50
C THR A 27 -19.69 18.67 21.56
N ILE A 28 -19.32 18.08 22.70
CA ILE A 28 -19.36 16.63 22.91
C ILE A 28 -20.82 16.12 22.90
N VAL A 29 -21.75 16.84 23.54
CA VAL A 29 -23.18 16.48 23.54
C VAL A 29 -23.76 16.56 22.12
N ARG A 30 -23.47 17.64 21.37
CA ARG A 30 -23.88 17.77 19.97
C ARG A 30 -23.35 16.61 19.13
N LYS A 31 -22.05 16.31 19.24
CA LYS A 31 -21.42 15.18 18.55
C LYS A 31 -22.09 13.86 18.90
N TYR A 32 -22.38 13.62 20.18
CA TYR A 32 -23.03 12.40 20.64
C TYR A 32 -24.46 12.25 20.10
N LYS A 33 -25.22 13.35 19.97
CA LYS A 33 -26.56 13.32 19.35
C LYS A 33 -26.51 12.95 17.86
N HIS A 34 -25.51 13.44 17.13
CA HIS A 34 -25.38 13.17 15.69
C HIS A 34 -24.74 11.81 15.37
N HIS A 35 -23.67 11.45 16.08
CA HIS A 35 -22.83 10.29 15.73
C HIS A 35 -22.88 9.16 16.76
N GLY A 36 -23.57 9.32 17.90
CA GLY A 36 -23.63 8.32 18.97
C GLY A 36 -22.31 8.07 19.70
N THR A 37 -21.24 8.76 19.33
CA THR A 37 -19.88 8.55 19.84
C THR A 37 -19.36 9.77 20.59
N THR A 38 -18.73 9.52 21.74
CA THR A 38 -17.98 10.53 22.50
C THR A 38 -16.49 10.50 22.19
N GLN A 39 -16.02 9.49 21.47
CA GLN A 39 -14.62 9.37 21.09
C GLN A 39 -14.25 10.45 20.07
N PRO A 40 -13.03 11.01 20.13
CA PRO A 40 -12.50 11.87 19.08
C PRO A 40 -12.55 11.14 17.73
N SER A 41 -12.96 11.86 16.68
CA SER A 41 -12.98 11.32 15.32
C SER A 41 -11.63 11.60 14.68
N TYR A 42 -11.14 10.63 13.92
CA TYR A 42 -9.93 10.83 13.13
C TYR A 42 -10.16 11.95 12.09
N ARG A 43 -9.12 12.74 11.80
CA ARG A 43 -9.19 13.79 10.79
C ARG A 43 -9.01 13.16 9.41
N SER A 44 -9.83 13.55 8.43
CA SER A 44 -9.84 12.97 7.08
C SER A 44 -8.55 13.17 6.26
N GLY A 45 -7.60 13.98 6.74
CA GLY A 45 -6.32 14.21 6.08
C GLY A 45 -6.47 14.84 4.68
N ARG A 46 -5.36 14.89 3.93
CA ARG A 46 -5.37 15.35 2.53
C ARG A 46 -5.90 14.25 1.62
N ARG A 47 -6.80 14.60 0.70
CA ARG A 47 -7.30 13.66 -0.33
C ARG A 47 -6.16 13.17 -1.24
N CYS A 48 -6.20 11.89 -1.61
CA CYS A 48 -5.30 11.32 -2.61
C CYS A 48 -5.56 11.96 -3.98
N VAL A 49 -4.50 12.09 -4.79
CA VAL A 49 -4.59 12.61 -6.17
C VAL A 49 -5.25 11.59 -7.10
N LEU A 50 -4.99 10.30 -6.86
CA LEU A 50 -5.56 9.19 -7.64
C LEU A 50 -6.91 8.78 -7.08
N SER A 51 -7.86 8.50 -7.97
CA SER A 51 -9.12 7.87 -7.62
C SER A 51 -8.90 6.39 -7.29
N PRO A 52 -9.74 5.77 -6.43
CA PRO A 52 -9.72 4.31 -6.22
C PRO A 52 -9.91 3.50 -7.52
N ARG A 53 -10.50 4.10 -8.56
CA ARG A 53 -10.61 3.48 -9.90
C ARG A 53 -9.26 3.44 -10.63
N ASP A 54 -8.54 4.55 -10.61
CA ASP A 54 -7.27 4.71 -11.32
C ASP A 54 -6.21 3.83 -10.67
N GLU A 55 -6.19 3.81 -9.34
CA GLU A 55 -5.33 2.93 -8.54
C GLU A 55 -5.54 1.45 -8.87
N ARG A 56 -6.79 0.98 -8.95
CA ARG A 56 -7.10 -0.40 -9.35
C ARG A 56 -6.66 -0.70 -10.78
N THR A 57 -6.82 0.26 -11.69
CA THR A 57 -6.40 0.12 -13.10
C THR A 57 -4.88 -0.01 -13.20
N LEU A 58 -4.16 0.81 -12.43
CA LEU A 58 -2.72 0.78 -12.27
C LEU A 58 -2.23 -0.60 -11.81
N VAL A 59 -2.82 -1.11 -10.72
CA VAL A 59 -2.49 -2.42 -10.15
C VAL A 59 -2.71 -3.53 -11.16
N ARG A 60 -3.87 -3.52 -11.84
CA ARG A 60 -4.22 -4.52 -12.84
C ARG A 60 -3.26 -4.53 -14.02
N LYS A 61 -2.81 -3.35 -14.49
CA LYS A 61 -1.87 -3.24 -15.61
C LYS A 61 -0.50 -3.83 -15.29
N VAL A 62 0.01 -3.56 -14.09
CA VAL A 62 1.29 -4.14 -13.62
C VAL A 62 1.17 -5.65 -13.43
N GLN A 63 0.03 -6.14 -12.97
CA GLN A 63 -0.19 -7.58 -12.80
C GLN A 63 -0.28 -8.34 -14.13
N ILE A 64 -0.88 -7.74 -15.16
CA ILE A 64 -0.91 -8.32 -16.51
C ILE A 64 0.50 -8.30 -17.12
N ASN A 65 1.19 -7.16 -17.02
CA ASN A 65 2.50 -6.96 -17.63
C ASN A 65 3.49 -6.42 -16.57
N PRO A 66 4.21 -7.30 -15.84
CA PRO A 66 5.08 -6.87 -14.74
C PRO A 66 6.33 -6.10 -15.19
N ARG A 67 6.60 -6.07 -16.50
CA ARG A 67 7.68 -5.26 -17.11
C ARG A 67 7.27 -3.81 -17.36
N THR A 68 6.02 -3.44 -17.12
CA THR A 68 5.55 -2.04 -17.28
C THR A 68 6.29 -1.12 -16.32
N THR A 69 6.82 -0.02 -16.85
CA THR A 69 7.58 0.93 -16.02
C THR A 69 6.66 1.98 -15.41
N ALA A 70 7.11 2.60 -14.32
CA ALA A 70 6.35 3.70 -13.71
C ALA A 70 6.15 4.90 -14.66
N LYS A 71 7.02 5.08 -15.66
CA LYS A 71 6.87 6.13 -16.68
C LYS A 71 5.72 5.82 -17.63
N ASP A 72 5.60 4.58 -18.07
CA ASP A 72 4.52 4.14 -18.95
C ASP A 72 3.16 4.30 -18.27
N LEU A 73 3.12 4.02 -16.96
CA LEU A 73 1.91 4.17 -16.15
C LEU A 73 1.51 5.65 -15.97
N VAL A 74 2.47 6.56 -15.83
CA VAL A 74 2.20 8.02 -15.81
C VAL A 74 1.64 8.46 -17.16
N LYS A 75 2.23 8.03 -18.27
CA LYS A 75 1.74 8.37 -19.62
C LYS A 75 0.29 7.94 -19.84
N MET A 76 -0.06 6.74 -19.41
CA MET A 76 -1.45 6.23 -19.46
C MET A 76 -2.42 7.06 -18.60
N LEU A 77 -1.97 7.55 -17.45
CA LEU A 77 -2.78 8.43 -16.60
C LEU A 77 -2.94 9.84 -17.19
N GLU A 78 -1.93 10.34 -17.88
CA GLU A 78 -1.98 11.62 -18.62
C GLU A 78 -2.98 11.55 -19.78
N GLU A 79 -3.09 10.41 -20.49
CA GLU A 79 -4.13 10.17 -21.50
C GLU A 79 -5.55 10.20 -20.93
N THR A 80 -5.69 9.99 -19.61
CA THR A 80 -6.97 10.02 -18.88
C THR A 80 -7.15 11.36 -18.13
N ASP A 81 -6.42 12.41 -18.53
CA ASP A 81 -6.43 13.76 -17.94
C ASP A 81 -5.98 13.83 -16.46
N THR A 82 -5.35 12.79 -15.93
CA THR A 82 -4.84 12.77 -14.55
C THR A 82 -3.34 13.04 -14.51
N LYS A 83 -2.96 14.27 -14.13
CA LYS A 83 -1.55 14.66 -13.97
C LYS A 83 -0.99 14.14 -12.65
N VAL A 84 -0.10 13.16 -12.71
CA VAL A 84 0.42 12.47 -11.52
C VAL A 84 1.94 12.32 -11.61
N SER A 85 2.63 12.60 -10.50
CA SER A 85 4.09 12.42 -10.44
C SER A 85 4.50 10.94 -10.45
N ILE A 86 5.69 10.64 -10.99
CA ILE A 86 6.28 9.29 -10.95
C ILE A 86 6.37 8.77 -9.50
N SER A 87 6.70 9.64 -8.54
CA SER A 87 6.75 9.29 -7.11
C SER A 87 5.40 8.86 -6.56
N THR A 88 4.31 9.50 -7.00
CA THR A 88 2.96 9.12 -6.57
C THR A 88 2.60 7.72 -7.08
N VAL A 89 2.91 7.42 -8.35
CA VAL A 89 2.70 6.08 -8.92
C VAL A 89 3.53 5.04 -8.17
N LYS A 90 4.82 5.28 -7.96
CA LYS A 90 5.68 4.37 -7.17
C LYS A 90 5.14 4.14 -5.77
N ARG A 91 4.67 5.20 -5.08
CA ARG A 91 4.09 5.09 -3.74
C ARG A 91 2.89 4.15 -3.70
N VAL A 92 1.98 4.27 -4.68
CA VAL A 92 0.83 3.36 -4.81
C VAL A 92 1.32 1.93 -5.06
N LEU A 93 2.26 1.72 -5.98
CA LEU A 93 2.80 0.38 -6.23
C LEU A 93 3.43 -0.25 -4.98
N TYR A 94 4.14 0.54 -4.17
CA TYR A 94 4.68 0.07 -2.89
C TYR A 94 3.62 -0.30 -1.87
N GLN A 95 2.51 0.45 -1.80
CA GLN A 95 1.37 0.13 -0.92
C GLN A 95 0.71 -1.21 -1.28
N HIS A 96 0.73 -1.56 -2.57
CA HIS A 96 0.25 -2.86 -3.08
C HIS A 96 1.35 -3.94 -3.17
N ASN A 97 2.48 -3.74 -2.47
CA ASN A 97 3.62 -4.67 -2.43
C ASN A 97 4.25 -5.00 -3.81
N MET A 98 3.97 -4.19 -4.85
CA MET A 98 4.54 -4.33 -6.19
C MET A 98 5.86 -3.56 -6.29
N LYS A 99 6.87 -4.09 -5.60
CA LYS A 99 8.23 -3.57 -5.62
C LYS A 99 9.06 -4.29 -6.67
N GLY A 100 9.86 -3.53 -7.41
CA GLY A 100 10.88 -4.11 -8.29
C GLY A 100 11.94 -4.82 -7.43
N HIS A 101 12.07 -6.13 -7.62
CA HIS A 101 13.16 -6.91 -7.02
C HIS A 101 14.17 -7.26 -8.10
N SER A 102 15.38 -6.73 -7.99
CA SER A 102 16.51 -7.29 -8.72
C SER A 102 16.93 -8.58 -8.05
N ALA A 103 17.14 -9.64 -8.82
CA ALA A 103 17.72 -10.87 -8.30
C ALA A 103 19.04 -10.52 -7.61
N ARG A 104 19.19 -10.93 -6.33
CA ARG A 104 20.46 -10.79 -5.64
C ARG A 104 21.50 -11.55 -6.45
N ARG A 105 22.60 -10.88 -6.85
CA ARG A 105 23.73 -11.58 -7.44
C ARG A 105 24.13 -12.70 -6.48
N SER A 106 23.96 -13.95 -6.90
CA SER A 106 24.51 -15.07 -6.16
C SER A 106 26.03 -14.98 -6.27
N HIS A 107 26.71 -15.17 -5.15
CA HIS A 107 28.17 -15.34 -5.15
C HIS A 107 28.46 -16.74 -5.69
N CYS A 108 28.34 -16.92 -7.00
CA CYS A 108 28.79 -18.13 -7.64
C CYS A 108 30.32 -18.04 -7.75
N SER A 109 31.04 -18.83 -6.95
CA SER A 109 32.46 -19.09 -7.19
C SER A 109 32.61 -19.66 -8.60
N LYS A 110 33.61 -19.20 -9.34
CA LYS A 110 33.80 -19.43 -10.78
C LYS A 110 34.10 -20.89 -11.19
N THR A 111 33.70 -21.89 -10.42
CA THR A 111 34.08 -23.29 -10.61
C THR A 111 32.87 -24.19 -10.85
N ALA A 112 32.17 -24.01 -11.98
CA ALA A 112 31.30 -25.04 -12.56
C ALA A 112 30.83 -24.68 -13.98
N ILE A 113 31.75 -24.27 -14.87
CA ILE A 113 31.51 -24.38 -16.32
C ILE A 113 32.73 -25.03 -16.95
N LYS A 114 32.98 -26.30 -16.60
CA LYS A 114 33.70 -27.20 -17.51
C LYS A 114 32.64 -27.76 -18.44
N LYS A 115 32.49 -27.15 -19.62
CA LYS A 115 31.70 -27.74 -20.71
C LYS A 115 32.30 -29.13 -20.98
N LEU A 116 31.60 -30.20 -20.60
CA LEU A 116 31.86 -31.51 -21.19
C LEU A 116 31.34 -31.41 -22.62
N ASP A 117 32.25 -31.35 -23.57
CA ASP A 117 31.94 -31.40 -24.98
C ASP A 117 31.57 -32.85 -25.34
N TYR A 118 30.30 -33.19 -25.19
CA TYR A 118 29.75 -34.49 -25.55
C TYR A 118 29.88 -34.79 -27.05
N SER A 119 30.14 -33.79 -27.90
CA SER A 119 30.30 -33.97 -29.35
C SER A 119 31.67 -34.53 -29.75
N LEU A 120 32.68 -34.50 -28.88
CA LEU A 120 34.00 -35.10 -29.16
C LEU A 120 34.07 -36.61 -28.90
N HIS A 121 33.02 -37.20 -28.33
CA HIS A 121 33.01 -38.61 -27.89
C HIS A 121 31.77 -39.38 -28.36
N GLY A 122 31.22 -39.03 -29.53
CA GLY A 122 30.02 -39.65 -30.09
C GLY A 122 30.19 -41.10 -30.55
N ASP A 123 31.42 -41.60 -30.70
CA ASP A 123 31.71 -42.89 -31.36
C ASP A 123 32.53 -43.84 -30.48
N LYS A 124 32.25 -43.84 -29.17
CA LYS A 124 32.92 -44.73 -28.20
C LYS A 124 31.97 -45.81 -27.72
N ASP A 125 32.43 -47.06 -27.84
CA ASP A 125 31.68 -48.24 -27.40
C ASP A 125 31.35 -48.21 -25.90
N ARG A 126 30.25 -48.87 -25.52
CA ARG A 126 29.71 -48.92 -24.14
C ARG A 126 30.70 -49.41 -23.08
N THR A 127 31.78 -50.09 -23.47
CA THR A 127 32.86 -50.54 -22.59
C THR A 127 33.74 -49.40 -22.09
N PHE A 128 33.78 -48.25 -22.78
CA PHE A 128 34.59 -47.08 -22.40
C PHE A 128 34.19 -46.47 -21.05
N TRP A 129 32.91 -46.56 -20.67
CA TRP A 129 32.36 -45.96 -19.46
C TRP A 129 32.18 -46.94 -18.28
N ARG A 130 32.59 -48.20 -18.43
CA ARG A 130 32.66 -49.13 -17.30
C ARG A 130 34.06 -49.11 -16.69
N LYS A 131 34.30 -48.18 -15.76
CA LYS A 131 35.35 -48.31 -14.76
C LYS A 131 34.89 -47.70 -13.46
#